data_AF-A0A9W6F9H5-F1
#
_entry.id   AF-A0A9W6F9H5-F1
#
_cell.length_a   1.000
_cell.length_b   1.000
_cell.length_c   1.000
_cell.angle_alpha   90.00
_cell.angle_beta   90.00
_cell.angle_gamma   90.00
#
_symmetry.space_group_name_H-M   'P 1'
#
loop_
_entity.id
_entity.type
_entity.pdbx_description
1 polymer ?
#
loop_
_entity_poly.entity_id
_entity_poly.type
_entity_poly.pdbx_seq_one_letter_code
_entity_poly.pdbx_strand_id
1 'polypeptide(L)'
;MSSDGAGPSAPAEQSMSIPRAEFIEDVAKFMEDKDADKVLGQLNENIRTYRMIQGDLEQKRMRTMTKLPELRRAVEIVKQLIEKQEAGDEVVTDFMLAEGAYAKAKIKGAKTVNLWLGAGVMLEYPLEEASLLLQENEANCRANLKTNEESLAFIKDSITTTEVSIARIYNYDLERRRKTKEEGGQLVAA
;
A
#
# COMPACT_ATOMS: atom_id res chain seq x y z
N MET A 1 -24.27 1.75 3.94
CA MET A 1 -22.91 1.18 4.00
C MET A 1 -22.01 2.06 3.15
N SER A 2 -20.91 2.54 3.73
CA SER A 2 -20.08 3.61 3.18
C SER A 2 -19.35 3.17 1.90
N SER A 3 -19.78 3.69 0.74
CA SER A 3 -19.15 3.45 -0.55
C SER A 3 -18.08 4.52 -0.83
N ASP A 4 -16.86 4.28 -0.35
CA ASP A 4 -15.69 5.07 -0.74
C ASP A 4 -15.24 4.67 -2.16
N GLY A 5 -15.91 5.27 -3.14
CA GLY A 5 -15.57 5.20 -4.55
C GLY A 5 -14.19 5.81 -4.78
N ALA A 6 -13.24 4.99 -5.24
CA ALA A 6 -11.95 5.47 -5.70
C ALA A 6 -12.15 6.04 -7.11
N GLY A 7 -12.27 7.36 -7.22
CA GLY A 7 -11.99 8.05 -8.49
C GLY A 7 -10.52 7.84 -8.89
N PRO A 8 -10.11 8.27 -10.10
CA PRO A 8 -8.73 8.17 -10.54
C PRO A 8 -7.89 9.03 -9.60
N SER A 9 -7.27 8.39 -8.61
CA SER A 9 -6.22 9.01 -7.82
C SER A 9 -5.09 9.25 -8.82
N ALA A 10 -4.97 10.49 -9.29
CA ALA A 10 -3.74 11.00 -9.87
C ALA A 10 -2.57 10.45 -9.04
N PRO A 11 -1.47 9.99 -9.66
CA PRO A 11 -0.32 9.54 -8.91
C PRO A 11 0.11 10.74 -8.08
N ALA A 12 -0.26 10.74 -6.80
CA ALA A 12 0.27 11.65 -5.85
C ALA A 12 1.73 11.24 -5.74
N GLU A 13 2.56 11.86 -6.59
CA GLU A 13 3.96 12.16 -6.34
C GLU A 13 4.04 13.02 -5.07
N GLN A 14 3.51 12.53 -3.97
CA GLN A 14 4.05 12.85 -2.67
C GLN A 14 5.28 11.98 -2.58
N SER A 15 6.38 12.55 -3.06
CA SER A 15 7.72 12.31 -2.56
C SER A 15 7.70 12.51 -1.04
N MET A 16 7.08 11.57 -0.32
CA MET A 16 7.45 11.36 1.07
C MET A 16 8.94 11.12 1.00
N SER A 17 9.70 12.10 1.48
CA SER A 17 11.13 11.99 1.73
C SER A 17 11.31 10.97 2.83
N ILE A 18 10.99 9.70 2.51
CA ILE A 18 11.18 8.56 3.39
C ILE A 18 12.68 8.53 3.61
N PRO A 19 13.15 8.76 4.86
CA PRO A 19 14.57 8.69 5.13
C PRO A 19 15.06 7.34 4.62
N ARG A 20 16.11 7.32 3.81
CA ARG A 20 16.67 6.04 3.39
C ARG A 20 17.42 5.45 4.58
N ALA A 21 17.13 4.20 4.94
CA ALA A 21 17.96 3.52 5.92
C ALA A 21 19.35 3.30 5.33
N GLU A 22 20.36 3.93 5.92
CA GLU A 22 21.76 3.70 5.57
C GLU A 22 22.33 2.63 6.49
N PHE A 23 22.91 1.59 5.89
CA PHE A 23 23.62 0.56 6.63
C PHE A 23 25.01 1.08 7.03
N ILE A 24 25.31 1.06 8.32
CA ILE A 24 26.59 1.51 8.85
C ILE A 24 27.54 0.31 8.86
N GLU A 25 28.47 0.22 7.91
CA GLU A 25 29.42 -0.89 7.83
C GLU A 25 30.42 -0.88 9.00
N ASP A 26 31.07 0.26 9.25
CA ASP A 26 32.01 0.46 10.35
C ASP A 26 31.43 1.44 11.38
N VAL A 27 30.98 0.87 12.50
CA VAL A 27 30.36 1.63 13.60
C VAL A 27 31.38 2.46 14.35
N ALA A 28 32.63 1.98 14.48
CA ALA A 28 33.66 2.69 15.23
C ALA A 28 34.03 3.99 14.51
N LYS A 29 34.24 3.92 13.19
CA LYS A 29 34.51 5.09 12.35
C LYS A 29 33.30 6.03 12.27
N PHE A 30 32.09 5.50 12.19
CA PHE A 30 30.88 6.33 12.14
C PHE A 30 30.62 7.11 13.45
N MET A 31 31.02 6.53 14.58
CA MET A 31 30.77 7.06 15.93
C MET A 31 31.94 7.86 16.52
N GLU A 32 33.03 8.07 15.77
CA GLU A 32 34.26 8.72 16.26
C GLU A 32 33.98 10.13 16.82
N ASP A 33 33.22 10.95 16.10
CA ASP A 33 32.85 12.32 16.48
C ASP A 33 31.36 12.49 16.87
N LYS A 34 30.64 11.37 17.08
CA LYS A 34 29.19 11.41 17.31
C LYS A 34 28.81 11.00 18.72
N ASP A 35 27.76 11.65 19.22
CA ASP A 35 27.11 11.30 20.48
C ASP A 35 26.12 10.15 20.25
N ALA A 36 26.36 9.03 20.94
CA ALA A 36 25.56 7.81 20.79
C ALA A 36 24.10 8.03 21.16
N ASP A 37 23.82 8.80 22.23
CA ASP A 37 22.45 9.02 22.68
C ASP A 37 21.65 9.83 21.65
N LYS A 38 22.28 10.81 20.98
CA LYS A 38 21.66 11.57 19.88
C LYS A 38 21.41 10.72 18.64
N VAL A 39 22.39 9.91 18.23
CA VAL A 39 22.25 9.03 17.06
C VAL A 39 21.16 7.98 17.28
N LEU A 40 21.16 7.34 18.45
CA LEU A 40 20.11 6.39 18.83
C LEU A 40 18.73 7.07 18.90
N GLY A 41 18.65 8.30 19.40
CA GLY A 41 17.43 9.11 19.36
C GLY A 41 16.89 9.29 17.95
N GLN A 42 17.75 9.68 17.00
CA GLN A 42 17.38 9.87 15.59
C GLN A 42 16.92 8.57 14.92
N LEU A 43 17.63 7.46 15.14
CA LEU A 43 17.28 6.17 14.55
C LEU A 43 15.94 5.63 15.10
N ASN A 44 15.65 5.87 16.37
CA ASN A 44 14.35 5.55 16.97
C ASN A 44 13.21 6.38 16.34
N GLU A 45 13.43 7.66 16.06
CA GLU A 45 12.45 8.49 15.36
C GLU A 45 12.20 8.03 13.92
N ASN A 46 13.28 7.62 13.23
CA ASN A 46 13.17 7.03 11.89
C ASN A 46 12.32 5.74 11.92
N ILE A 47 12.53 4.85 12.91
CA ILE A 47 11.71 3.64 13.08
C ILE A 47 10.22 3.97 13.30
N ARG A 48 9.92 4.98 14.13
CA ARG A 48 8.55 5.42 14.36
C ARG A 48 7.89 5.87 13.06
N THR A 49 8.62 6.66 12.27
CA THR A 49 8.19 7.13 10.96
C THR A 49 7.94 5.96 10.00
N TYR A 50 8.89 5.02 9.88
CA TYR A 50 8.71 3.86 9.01
C TYR A 50 7.51 2.99 9.40
N ARG A 51 7.29 2.76 10.69
CA ARG A 51 6.15 1.95 11.17
C ARG A 51 4.81 2.63 10.87
N MET A 52 4.73 3.95 10.96
CA MET A 52 3.54 4.71 10.56
C MET A 52 3.28 4.52 9.06
N ILE A 53 4.29 4.73 8.22
CA ILE A 53 4.18 4.57 6.77
C ILE A 53 3.84 3.12 6.39
N GLN A 54 4.43 2.13 7.08
CA GLN A 54 4.09 0.71 6.90
C GLN A 54 2.59 0.47 7.14
N GLY A 55 2.05 1.00 8.24
CA GLY A 55 0.62 0.87 8.55
C GLY A 55 -0.28 1.48 7.47
N ASP A 56 0.07 2.66 6.98
CA ASP A 56 -0.68 3.34 5.90
C ASP A 56 -0.64 2.53 4.60
N LEU A 57 0.54 2.02 4.23
CA LEU A 57 0.72 1.21 3.04
C LEU A 57 -0.03 -0.13 3.15
N GLU A 58 -0.02 -0.79 4.32
CA GLU A 58 -0.75 -2.03 4.58
C GLU A 58 -2.27 -1.82 4.49
N GLN A 59 -2.79 -0.73 5.05
CA GLN A 59 -4.20 -0.39 4.91
C GLN A 59 -4.58 -0.13 3.45
N LYS A 60 -3.74 0.63 2.72
CA LYS A 60 -3.96 0.88 1.29
C LYS A 60 -3.97 -0.44 0.50
N ARG A 61 -3.04 -1.35 0.78
CA ARG A 61 -2.99 -2.69 0.18
C ARG A 61 -4.29 -3.47 0.39
N MET A 62 -4.77 -3.53 1.63
CA MET A 62 -6.01 -4.25 1.96
C MET A 62 -7.23 -3.70 1.21
N ARG A 63 -7.36 -2.37 1.14
CA ARG A 63 -8.45 -1.73 0.37
C ARG A 63 -8.38 -2.09 -1.11
N THR A 64 -7.19 -2.04 -1.71
CA THR A 64 -6.99 -2.37 -3.14
C THR A 64 -7.25 -3.84 -3.43
N MET A 65 -6.77 -4.75 -2.56
CA MET A 65 -7.04 -6.20 -2.67
C MET A 65 -8.53 -6.54 -2.58
N THR A 66 -9.32 -5.76 -1.84
CA THR A 66 -10.77 -5.94 -1.75
C THR A 66 -11.48 -5.44 -3.02
N LYS A 67 -11.03 -4.33 -3.60
CA LYS A 67 -11.62 -3.72 -4.81
C LYS A 67 -11.29 -4.47 -6.10
N LEU A 68 -10.11 -5.09 -6.20
CA LEU A 68 -9.66 -5.74 -7.43
C LEU A 68 -10.60 -6.89 -7.89
N PRO A 69 -11.09 -7.79 -7.03
CA PRO A 69 -12.08 -8.79 -7.41
C PRO A 69 -13.41 -8.19 -7.89
N GLU A 70 -13.85 -7.07 -7.31
CA GLU A 70 -15.09 -6.39 -7.74
C GLU A 70 -14.95 -5.83 -9.15
N LEU A 71 -13.82 -5.18 -9.46
CA LEU A 71 -13.52 -4.71 -10.82
C LEU A 71 -13.46 -5.85 -11.83
N ARG A 72 -12.83 -6.98 -11.48
CA ARG A 72 -12.78 -8.16 -12.35
C ARG A 72 -14.16 -8.72 -12.65
N ARG A 73 -15.02 -8.84 -11.62
CA ARG A 73 -16.42 -9.26 -11.80
C ARG A 73 -17.18 -8.27 -12.69
N ALA A 74 -16.98 -6.97 -12.52
CA ALA A 74 -17.62 -5.96 -13.36
C ALA A 74 -17.21 -6.11 -14.84
N VAL A 75 -15.92 -6.29 -15.12
CA VAL A 75 -15.41 -6.56 -16.48
C VAL A 75 -16.04 -7.84 -17.06
N GLU A 76 -16.12 -8.90 -16.27
CA GLU A 76 -16.71 -10.17 -16.69
C GLU A 76 -18.20 -10.04 -17.03
N ILE A 77 -18.96 -9.33 -16.20
CA ILE A 77 -20.39 -9.08 -16.45
C ILE A 77 -20.58 -8.29 -17.75
N VAL A 78 -19.80 -7.23 -17.98
CA VAL A 78 -19.92 -6.43 -19.21
C VAL A 78 -19.55 -7.27 -20.44
N LYS A 79 -18.52 -8.11 -20.35
CA LYS A 79 -18.18 -9.06 -21.43
C LYS A 79 -19.31 -10.03 -21.73
N GLN A 80 -19.93 -10.62 -20.71
CA GLN A 80 -21.07 -11.51 -20.89
C GLN A 80 -22.26 -10.79 -21.54
N LEU A 81 -22.50 -9.53 -21.19
CA LEU A 81 -23.55 -8.71 -21.82
C LEU A 81 -23.26 -8.47 -23.32
N ILE A 82 -22.01 -8.20 -23.68
CA ILE A 82 -21.58 -8.03 -25.09
C ILE A 82 -21.81 -9.33 -25.87
N GLU A 83 -21.30 -10.46 -25.37
CA GLU A 83 -21.44 -11.77 -26.03
C GLU A 83 -22.92 -12.15 -26.24
N LYS A 84 -23.75 -11.87 -25.24
CA LYS A 84 -25.19 -12.17 -25.28
C LYS A 84 -25.94 -11.21 -26.21
N GLN A 85 -25.53 -9.95 -26.30
CA GLN A 85 -26.05 -9.00 -27.27
C GLN A 85 -25.75 -9.46 -28.71
N GLU A 86 -24.52 -9.89 -28.99
CA GLU A 86 -24.09 -10.38 -30.31
C GLU A 86 -24.82 -11.67 -30.70
N ALA A 87 -25.03 -12.59 -29.75
CA ALA A 87 -25.77 -13.83 -29.96
C ALA A 87 -27.29 -13.62 -30.11
N GLY A 88 -27.83 -12.44 -29.76
CA GLY A 88 -29.27 -12.20 -29.70
C GLY A 88 -29.97 -12.95 -28.56
N ASP A 89 -29.22 -13.35 -27.54
CA ASP A 89 -29.67 -14.16 -26.41
C ASP A 89 -30.18 -13.29 -25.26
N GLU A 90 -30.97 -13.90 -24.38
CA GLU A 90 -31.42 -13.28 -23.13
C GLU A 90 -30.45 -13.59 -21.98
N VAL A 91 -30.19 -12.60 -21.12
CA VAL A 91 -29.47 -12.80 -19.86
C VAL A 91 -30.48 -12.93 -18.73
N VAL A 92 -30.50 -14.09 -18.08
CA VAL A 92 -31.28 -14.33 -16.86
C VAL A 92 -30.35 -14.14 -15.67
N THR A 93 -30.68 -13.22 -14.77
CA THR A 93 -29.87 -12.92 -13.59
C THR A 93 -30.74 -12.66 -12.37
N ASP A 94 -30.18 -12.90 -11.18
CA ASP A 94 -30.81 -12.54 -9.92
C ASP A 94 -30.42 -11.11 -9.55
N PHE A 95 -31.33 -10.17 -9.79
CA PHE A 95 -31.14 -8.76 -9.50
C PHE A 95 -31.39 -8.47 -8.02
N MET A 96 -30.41 -7.88 -7.35
CA MET A 96 -30.50 -7.51 -5.94
C MET A 96 -31.34 -6.23 -5.78
N LEU A 97 -32.50 -6.35 -5.12
CA LEU A 97 -33.39 -5.21 -4.80
C LEU A 97 -33.01 -4.55 -3.48
N ALA A 98 -32.62 -5.37 -2.51
CA ALA A 98 -32.11 -4.97 -1.21
C ALA A 98 -31.11 -6.03 -0.69
N GLU A 99 -30.41 -5.75 0.39
CA GLU A 99 -29.49 -6.70 1.01
C GLU A 99 -30.23 -8.00 1.37
N GLY A 100 -29.82 -9.12 0.74
CA GLY A 100 -30.47 -10.43 0.91
C GLY A 100 -31.78 -10.63 0.13
N ALA A 101 -32.27 -9.63 -0.60
CA ALA A 101 -33.51 -9.71 -1.38
C ALA A 101 -33.22 -9.63 -2.89
N TYR A 102 -33.52 -10.72 -3.60
CA TYR A 102 -33.23 -10.88 -5.03
C TYR A 102 -34.50 -11.15 -5.83
N ALA A 103 -34.54 -10.65 -7.06
CA ALA A 103 -35.61 -10.92 -8.02
C ALA A 103 -35.02 -11.39 -9.36
N LYS A 104 -35.66 -12.36 -9.99
CA LYS A 104 -35.24 -12.82 -11.33
C LYS A 104 -35.52 -11.76 -12.38
N ALA A 105 -34.48 -11.32 -13.05
CA ALA A 105 -34.54 -10.37 -14.16
C ALA A 105 -34.14 -11.06 -15.47
N LYS A 106 -34.81 -10.68 -16.55
CA LYS A 106 -34.46 -11.05 -17.92
C LYS A 106 -34.08 -9.80 -18.69
N ILE A 107 -32.85 -9.76 -19.18
CA ILE A 107 -32.28 -8.65 -19.94
C ILE A 107 -32.17 -9.11 -21.40
N LYS A 108 -32.78 -8.37 -22.33
CA LYS A 108 -32.69 -8.63 -23.77
C LYS A 108 -32.05 -7.44 -24.48
N GLY A 109 -31.00 -7.69 -25.28
CA GLY A 109 -30.40 -6.67 -26.14
C GLY A 109 -29.90 -5.43 -25.41
N ALA A 110 -29.21 -5.61 -24.28
CA ALA A 110 -28.56 -4.50 -23.57
C ALA A 110 -27.57 -3.80 -24.53
N LYS A 111 -27.61 -2.46 -24.55
CA LYS A 111 -26.70 -1.63 -25.38
C LYS A 111 -25.75 -0.79 -24.53
N THR A 112 -26.19 -0.46 -23.33
CA THR A 112 -25.53 0.46 -22.43
C THR A 112 -25.56 -0.08 -21.00
N VAL A 113 -24.62 0.39 -20.19
CA VAL A 113 -24.52 0.13 -18.76
C VAL A 113 -24.31 1.45 -18.01
N ASN A 114 -24.80 1.50 -16.78
CA ASN A 114 -24.63 2.66 -15.92
C ASN A 114 -23.49 2.42 -14.94
N LEU A 115 -22.49 3.31 -14.95
CA LEU A 115 -21.31 3.22 -14.09
C LEU A 115 -21.29 4.38 -13.09
N TRP A 116 -20.98 4.06 -11.84
CA TRP A 116 -20.73 5.05 -10.79
C TRP A 116 -19.28 5.53 -10.86
N LEU A 117 -19.09 6.84 -11.04
CA LEU A 117 -17.75 7.46 -11.13
C LEU A 117 -17.28 8.07 -9.80
N GLY A 118 -18.15 8.08 -8.79
CA GLY A 118 -17.92 8.71 -7.49
C GLY A 118 -18.62 10.07 -7.37
N ALA A 119 -18.50 10.69 -6.19
CA ALA A 119 -19.11 11.98 -5.87
C ALA A 119 -20.63 12.09 -6.18
N GLY A 120 -21.36 10.98 -6.11
CA GLY A 120 -22.80 10.93 -6.44
C GLY A 120 -23.11 11.00 -7.93
N VAL A 121 -22.12 10.82 -8.81
CA VAL A 121 -22.28 10.87 -10.26
C VAL A 121 -22.31 9.46 -10.85
N MET A 122 -23.35 9.20 -11.64
CA MET A 122 -23.52 8.01 -12.46
C MET A 122 -23.65 8.44 -13.92
N LEU A 123 -22.96 7.75 -14.83
CA LEU A 123 -23.06 7.98 -16.27
C LEU A 123 -23.38 6.69 -17.01
N GLU A 124 -24.13 6.84 -18.10
CA GLU A 124 -24.44 5.77 -19.05
C GLU A 124 -23.32 5.65 -20.08
N TYR A 125 -22.85 4.43 -20.31
CA TYR A 125 -21.80 4.11 -21.29
C TYR A 125 -22.27 2.98 -22.22
N PRO A 126 -21.92 3.03 -23.52
CA PRO A 126 -21.96 1.86 -24.38
C PRO A 126 -21.16 0.69 -23.80
N LEU A 127 -21.56 -0.54 -24.09
CA LEU A 127 -20.93 -1.74 -23.51
C LEU A 127 -19.42 -1.83 -23.81
N GLU A 128 -19.01 -1.46 -25.02
CA GLU A 128 -17.63 -1.49 -25.47
C GLU A 128 -16.78 -0.45 -24.73
N GLU A 129 -17.28 0.78 -24.60
CA GLU A 129 -16.62 1.84 -23.84
C GLU A 129 -16.52 1.52 -22.35
N ALA A 130 -17.60 0.97 -21.78
CA ALA A 130 -17.62 0.52 -20.39
C ALA A 130 -16.60 -0.60 -20.13
N SER A 131 -16.50 -1.56 -21.06
CA SER A 131 -15.51 -2.65 -20.97
C SER A 131 -14.09 -2.09 -20.98
N LEU A 132 -13.78 -1.16 -21.88
CA LEU A 132 -12.46 -0.52 -21.94
C LEU A 132 -12.15 0.25 -20.67
N LEU A 133 -13.08 1.08 -20.18
CA LEU A 133 -12.92 1.86 -18.97
C LEU A 133 -12.69 0.98 -17.74
N LEU A 134 -13.46 -0.11 -17.59
CA LEU A 134 -13.31 -1.04 -16.47
C LEU A 134 -12.00 -1.83 -16.55
N GLN A 135 -11.53 -2.20 -17.74
CA GLN A 135 -10.25 -2.86 -17.95
C GLN A 135 -9.06 -1.94 -17.64
N GLU A 136 -9.14 -0.67 -18.06
CA GLU A 136 -8.14 0.33 -17.71
C GLU A 136 -8.08 0.57 -16.20
N ASN A 137 -9.25 0.68 -15.54
CA ASN A 137 -9.33 0.77 -14.09
C ASN A 137 -8.78 -0.47 -13.37
N GLU A 138 -9.03 -1.68 -13.87
CA GLU A 138 -8.46 -2.93 -13.33
C GLU A 138 -6.94 -2.96 -13.48
N ALA A 139 -6.42 -2.55 -14.65
CA ALA A 139 -4.99 -2.46 -14.90
C ALA A 139 -4.31 -1.42 -13.98
N ASN A 140 -4.91 -0.25 -13.81
CA ASN A 140 -4.42 0.79 -12.91
C ASN A 140 -4.45 0.33 -11.45
N CYS A 141 -5.53 -0.33 -11.02
CA CYS A 141 -5.65 -0.92 -9.69
C CYS A 141 -4.55 -1.96 -9.43
N ARG A 142 -4.28 -2.83 -10.41
CA ARG A 142 -3.19 -3.83 -10.34
C ARG A 142 -1.80 -3.19 -10.31
N ALA A 143 -1.56 -2.17 -11.12
CA ALA A 143 -0.29 -1.43 -11.12
C ALA A 143 -0.06 -0.74 -9.76
N ASN A 144 -1.08 -0.06 -9.23
CA ASN A 144 -1.03 0.58 -7.91
C ASN A 144 -0.77 -0.41 -6.78
N LEU A 145 -1.36 -1.61 -6.86
CA LEU A 145 -1.10 -2.69 -5.91
C LEU A 145 0.38 -3.11 -5.96
N LYS A 146 0.94 -3.30 -7.15
CA LYS A 146 2.34 -3.68 -7.33
C LYS A 146 3.29 -2.62 -6.76
N THR A 147 3.09 -1.34 -7.09
CA THR A 147 3.90 -0.23 -6.56
C THR A 147 3.78 -0.12 -5.04
N ASN A 148 2.60 -0.37 -4.48
CA ASN A 148 2.42 -0.40 -3.02
C ASN A 148 3.16 -1.57 -2.37
N GLU A 149 3.17 -2.76 -3.00
CA GLU A 149 3.92 -3.92 -2.50
C GLU A 149 5.44 -3.70 -2.56
N GLU A 150 5.95 -3.08 -3.63
CA GLU A 150 7.37 -2.66 -3.73
C GLU A 150 7.73 -1.63 -2.64
N SER A 151 6.85 -0.65 -2.40
CA SER A 151 7.03 0.34 -1.33
C SER A 151 7.02 -0.30 0.06
N LEU A 152 6.15 -1.28 0.29
CA LEU A 152 6.11 -2.05 1.54
C LEU A 152 7.38 -2.86 1.76
N ALA A 153 7.91 -3.50 0.72
CA ALA A 153 9.18 -4.22 0.82
C ALA A 153 10.31 -3.27 1.21
N PHE A 154 10.42 -2.12 0.52
CA PHE A 154 11.40 -1.09 0.84
C PHE A 154 11.33 -0.61 2.31
N ILE A 155 10.12 -0.37 2.81
CA ILE A 155 9.92 0.05 4.21
C ILE A 155 10.32 -1.05 5.20
N LYS A 156 9.98 -2.31 4.93
CA LYS A 156 10.35 -3.45 5.78
C LYS A 156 11.88 -3.64 5.85
N ASP A 157 12.55 -3.51 4.72
CA ASP A 157 14.01 -3.56 4.64
C ASP A 157 14.64 -2.37 5.39
N SER A 158 14.04 -1.19 5.28
CA SER A 158 14.48 0.02 5.98
C SER A 158 14.33 -0.10 7.50
N ILE A 159 13.24 -0.68 7.99
CA ILE A 159 13.05 -1.00 9.42
C ILE A 159 14.13 -1.96 9.88
N THR A 160 14.31 -3.08 9.18
CA THR A 160 15.29 -4.11 9.54
C THR A 160 16.71 -3.54 9.60
N THR A 161 17.11 -2.76 8.59
CA THR A 161 18.42 -2.11 8.51
C THR A 161 18.63 -1.15 9.68
N THR A 162 17.61 -0.37 10.02
CA THR A 162 17.68 0.61 11.12
C THR A 162 17.74 -0.08 12.49
N GLU A 163 16.97 -1.16 12.68
CA GLU A 163 17.00 -1.96 13.92
C GLU A 163 18.38 -2.59 14.14
N VAL A 164 19.01 -3.13 13.09
CA VAL A 164 20.38 -3.64 13.16
C VAL A 164 21.38 -2.52 13.49
N SER A 165 21.26 -1.36 12.84
CA SER A 165 22.13 -0.20 13.12
C SER A 165 22.02 0.26 14.58
N ILE A 166 20.81 0.34 15.14
CA ILE A 166 20.57 0.67 16.54
C ILE A 166 21.27 -0.33 17.47
N ALA A 167 21.09 -1.64 17.24
CA ALA A 167 21.70 -2.67 18.06
C ALA A 167 23.24 -2.60 18.03
N ARG A 168 23.83 -2.37 16.85
CA ARG A 168 25.28 -2.27 16.69
C ARG A 168 25.86 -1.02 17.37
N ILE A 169 25.19 0.13 17.25
CA ILE A 169 25.60 1.37 17.93
C ILE A 169 25.48 1.23 19.45
N TYR A 170 24.40 0.62 19.93
CA TYR A 170 24.20 0.37 21.35
C TYR A 170 25.29 -0.53 21.93
N ASN A 171 25.64 -1.63 21.24
CA ASN A 171 26.72 -2.52 21.65
C ASN A 171 28.07 -1.80 21.68
N TYR A 172 28.37 -1.00 20.66
CA TYR A 172 29.60 -0.20 20.59
C TYR A 172 29.71 0.80 21.76
N ASP A 173 28.63 1.54 22.06
CA ASP A 173 28.62 2.49 23.17
C ASP A 173 28.77 1.80 24.53
N LEU A 174 28.14 0.63 24.73
CA LEU A 174 28.33 -0.17 25.93
C LEU A 174 29.79 -0.63 26.11
N GLU A 175 30.43 -1.13 25.05
CA GLU A 175 31.84 -1.54 25.10
C GLU A 175 32.77 -0.36 25.40
N ARG A 176 32.54 0.79 24.76
CA ARG A 176 33.29 2.02 25.03
C ARG A 176 33.15 2.45 26.49
N ARG A 177 31.93 2.49 27.04
CA ARG A 177 31.67 2.86 28.45
C ARG A 177 32.28 1.87 29.44
N ARG A 178 32.36 0.57 29.12
CA ARG A 178 33.02 -0.44 29.97
C ARG A 178 34.52 -0.23 30.02
N LYS A 179 35.18 -0.04 28.86
CA LYS A 179 36.62 0.23 28.77
C LYS A 179 37.02 1.50 29.55
N THR A 180 36.27 2.58 29.40
CA THR A 180 36.55 3.83 30.14
C THR A 180 36.41 3.67 31.66
N LYS A 181 35.50 2.82 32.13
CA LYS A 181 35.37 2.51 33.57
C LYS A 181 36.51 1.64 34.11
N GLU A 182 36.97 0.67 33.32
CA GLU A 182 38.10 -0.19 33.68
C GLU A 182 39.43 0.60 33.72
N GLU A 183 39.66 1.49 32.74
CA GLU A 183 40.81 2.38 32.69
C GLU A 183 40.77 3.44 33.81
N GLY A 184 39.60 4.02 34.09
CA GLY A 184 39.41 4.96 35.19
C GLY A 184 39.55 4.32 36.58
N GLY A 185 39.23 3.02 36.72
CA GLY A 185 39.43 2.27 37.95
C GLY A 185 40.90 1.92 38.23
N GLN A 186 41.71 1.71 37.19
CA GLN A 186 43.15 1.45 37.33
C GLN A 186 43.96 2.69 37.74
N LEU A 187 43.53 3.90 37.36
CA LEU A 187 44.18 5.17 37.73
C LEU A 187 43.96 5.61 39.18
N VAL A 188 42.91 5.12 39.85
CA VAL A 188 42.60 5.45 41.25
C VAL A 188 43.20 4.42 42.22
N ALA A 189 43.64 3.26 41.70
CA ALA A 189 44.22 2.16 42.47
C ALA A 189 45.76 2.12 42.46
N ALA A 190 46.42 3.09 41.80
CA ALA A 190 47.88 3.27 41.75
C ALA A 190 48.30 4.53 42.53
#